data_AF-A0A7V2JKQ8-F1
#
_entry.id   AF-A0A7V2JKQ8-F1
#
_cell.length_a   1.000
_cell.length_b   1.000
_cell.length_c   1.000
_cell.angle_alpha   90.00
_cell.angle_beta   90.00
_cell.angle_gamma   90.00
#
_symmetry.space_group_name_H-M   'P 1'
#
loop_
_entity.id
_entity.type
_entity.pdbx_description
1 polymer ?
#
loop_
_entity_poly.entity_id
_entity_poly.type
_entity_poly.pdbx_seq_one_letter_code
_entity_poly.pdbx_strand_id
1 'polypeptide(L)'
;MSQTIAQRRELTFRVSAIVLPIILVAGLLIFPSVKAQGDQNLIVDTKHNLSASGPGAVKAVGESRICIFCHTPHGGAPVAPLWNRYESVTVFDIYPSGGSMQSTPTQPNGSTRICLSCHDGTSALGTVRNLDYSIP
;
A
#
# COMPACT_ATOMS: atom_id res chain seq x y z
N MET A 1 19.19 -14.64 -68.13
CA MET A 1 18.91 -15.21 -66.79
C MET A 1 19.40 -14.35 -65.61
N SER A 2 20.30 -13.37 -65.81
CA SER A 2 20.85 -12.53 -64.73
C SER A 2 19.93 -11.37 -64.27
N GLN A 3 19.25 -10.69 -65.20
CA GLN A 3 18.43 -9.51 -64.87
C GLN A 3 17.14 -9.83 -64.08
N THR A 4 16.61 -11.04 -64.21
CA THR A 4 15.40 -11.49 -63.48
C THR A 4 15.63 -11.75 -62.00
N ILE A 5 16.88 -12.05 -61.59
CA ILE A 5 17.25 -12.29 -60.18
C ILE A 5 17.44 -10.95 -59.45
N ALA A 6 18.06 -9.96 -60.11
CA ALA A 6 18.24 -8.61 -59.56
C ALA A 6 16.88 -7.92 -59.31
N GLN A 7 15.98 -7.96 -60.30
CA GLN A 7 14.64 -7.37 -60.16
C GLN A 7 13.79 -8.05 -59.07
N ARG A 8 13.94 -9.37 -58.88
CA ARG A 8 13.27 -10.08 -57.78
C ARG A 8 13.83 -9.69 -56.41
N ARG A 9 15.14 -9.46 -56.30
CA ARG A 9 15.80 -9.01 -55.04
C ARG A 9 15.44 -7.56 -54.69
N GLU A 10 15.33 -6.68 -55.68
CA GLU A 10 14.87 -5.31 -55.47
C GLU A 10 13.39 -5.24 -55.08
N LEU A 11 12.55 -6.08 -55.70
CA LEU A 11 11.13 -6.16 -55.36
C LEU A 11 10.91 -6.75 -53.97
N THR A 12 11.62 -7.81 -53.59
CA THR A 12 11.52 -8.36 -52.22
C THR A 12 12.05 -7.38 -51.18
N PHE A 13 13.11 -6.62 -51.47
CA PHE A 13 13.62 -5.58 -50.58
C PHE A 13 12.61 -4.43 -50.40
N ARG A 14 11.98 -3.97 -51.49
CA ARG A 14 10.96 -2.91 -51.46
C ARG A 14 9.67 -3.37 -50.77
N VAL A 15 9.24 -4.61 -50.97
CA VAL A 15 8.06 -5.18 -50.30
C VAL A 15 8.31 -5.35 -48.80
N SER A 16 9.48 -5.89 -48.38
CA SER A 16 9.81 -5.97 -46.96
C SER A 16 9.92 -4.60 -46.30
N ALA A 17 10.50 -3.60 -46.97
CA ALA A 17 10.65 -2.24 -46.43
C ALA A 17 9.31 -1.53 -46.19
N ILE A 18 8.23 -1.98 -46.82
CA ILE A 18 6.88 -1.41 -46.65
C ILE A 18 6.01 -2.31 -45.75
N VAL A 19 6.07 -3.63 -45.91
CA VAL A 19 5.20 -4.56 -45.20
C VAL A 19 5.62 -4.74 -43.73
N LEU A 20 6.92 -4.77 -43.42
CA LEU A 20 7.38 -4.87 -42.02
C LEU A 20 6.88 -3.72 -41.14
N PRO A 21 7.06 -2.43 -41.50
CA PRO A 21 6.60 -1.33 -40.67
C PRO A 21 5.08 -1.28 -40.56
N ILE A 22 4.33 -1.67 -41.61
CA ILE A 22 2.87 -1.75 -41.55
C ILE A 22 2.41 -2.83 -40.56
N ILE A 23 3.02 -4.02 -40.56
CA ILE A 23 2.69 -5.08 -39.60
C ILE A 23 3.05 -4.64 -38.18
N LEU A 24 4.15 -3.92 -37.99
CA LEU A 24 4.61 -3.47 -36.69
C LEU A 24 3.71 -2.36 -36.11
N VAL A 25 3.27 -1.41 -36.95
CA VAL A 25 2.31 -0.36 -36.56
C VAL A 25 0.91 -0.95 -36.32
N ALA A 26 0.43 -1.83 -37.20
CA ALA A 26 -0.84 -2.51 -37.00
C ALA A 26 -0.83 -3.35 -35.71
N GLY A 27 0.27 -4.06 -35.42
CA GLY A 27 0.45 -4.77 -34.16
C GLY A 27 0.31 -3.84 -32.96
N LEU A 28 0.99 -2.68 -32.97
CA LEU A 28 0.94 -1.70 -31.89
C LEU A 28 -0.48 -1.13 -31.64
N LEU A 29 -1.30 -1.05 -32.68
CA LEU A 29 -2.69 -0.56 -32.58
C LEU A 29 -3.68 -1.63 -32.06
N ILE A 30 -3.31 -2.91 -32.06
CA ILE A 30 -4.18 -4.03 -31.62
C ILE A 30 -3.83 -4.49 -30.20
N PHE A 31 -2.69 -4.09 -29.64
CA PHE A 31 -2.38 -4.36 -28.23
C PHE A 31 -3.28 -3.50 -27.32
N PRO A 32 -4.11 -4.10 -26.45
CA PRO A 32 -4.84 -3.34 -25.45
C PRO A 32 -3.81 -2.64 -24.56
N SER A 33 -4.03 -1.36 -24.27
CA SER A 33 -3.20 -0.62 -23.31
C SER A 33 -3.24 -1.38 -21.98
N VAL A 34 -2.13 -2.04 -21.63
CA VAL A 34 -1.92 -2.55 -20.28
C VAL A 34 -1.96 -1.34 -19.38
N LYS A 35 -3.07 -1.15 -18.66
CA LYS A 35 -3.11 -0.16 -17.58
C LYS A 35 -2.05 -0.61 -16.58
N ALA A 36 -1.05 0.24 -16.35
CA ALA A 36 -0.14 0.05 -15.24
C ALA A 36 -1.00 -0.02 -13.97
N GLN A 37 -1.15 -1.23 -13.42
CA GLN A 37 -1.83 -1.42 -12.15
C GLN A 37 -0.93 -0.77 -11.10
N GLY A 38 -1.30 0.44 -10.66
CA GLY A 38 -0.60 1.13 -9.59
C GLY A 38 -0.53 0.24 -8.36
N ASP A 39 0.60 0.30 -7.66
CA ASP A 39 0.93 -0.54 -6.49
C ASP A 39 -0.25 -0.66 -5.53
N GLN A 40 -0.76 -1.88 -5.35
CA GLN A 40 -2.02 -2.19 -4.66
C GLN A 40 -1.90 -2.19 -3.12
N ASN A 41 -1.09 -1.30 -2.53
CA ASN A 41 -0.88 -1.22 -1.08
C ASN A 41 -1.02 0.20 -0.51
N LEU A 42 -1.81 1.05 -1.16
CA LEU A 42 -2.22 2.30 -0.53
C LEU A 42 -3.11 1.99 0.67
N ILE A 43 -2.84 2.61 1.83
CA ILE A 43 -3.61 2.39 3.06
C ILE A 43 -5.12 2.58 2.84
N VAL A 44 -5.49 3.44 1.89
CA VAL A 44 -6.87 3.78 1.49
C VAL A 44 -7.70 2.55 1.12
N ASP A 45 -7.08 1.53 0.52
CA ASP A 45 -7.74 0.31 0.03
C ASP A 45 -7.64 -0.85 1.03
N THR A 46 -7.02 -0.63 2.20
CA THR A 46 -6.83 -1.67 3.22
C THR A 46 -7.82 -1.55 4.36
N LYS A 47 -7.94 -2.59 5.20
CA LYS A 47 -8.72 -2.54 6.44
C LYS A 47 -8.23 -1.46 7.44
N HIS A 48 -7.01 -0.96 7.30
CA HIS A 48 -6.47 0.11 8.13
C HIS A 48 -6.89 1.51 7.67
N ASN A 49 -7.61 1.63 6.54
CA ASN A 49 -8.44 2.80 6.32
C ASN A 49 -9.63 2.76 7.29
N LEU A 50 -9.45 3.40 8.45
CA LEU A 50 -10.44 3.48 9.52
C LEU A 50 -11.38 4.68 9.36
N SER A 51 -11.25 5.45 8.27
CA SER A 51 -12.19 6.53 7.96
C SER A 51 -13.55 5.96 7.50
N ALA A 52 -14.55 6.82 7.37
CA ALA A 52 -15.89 6.45 6.90
C ALA A 52 -15.89 5.76 5.52
N SER A 53 -14.90 6.05 4.66
CA SER A 53 -14.75 5.43 3.34
C SER A 53 -14.07 4.05 3.37
N GLY A 54 -13.59 3.62 4.55
CA GLY A 54 -12.83 2.39 4.71
C GLY A 54 -13.57 1.11 4.28
N PRO A 55 -12.86 0.11 3.75
CA PRO A 55 -13.43 -1.18 3.35
C PRO A 55 -13.67 -2.13 4.55
N GLY A 56 -13.13 -1.79 5.74
CA GLY A 56 -13.27 -2.59 6.95
C GLY A 56 -14.66 -2.49 7.59
N ALA A 57 -15.06 -3.56 8.30
CA ALA A 57 -16.29 -3.56 9.11
C ALA A 57 -16.20 -2.65 10.33
N VAL A 58 -14.98 -2.48 10.86
CA VAL A 58 -14.68 -1.62 12.00
C VAL A 58 -14.03 -0.35 11.45
N LYS A 59 -14.78 0.76 11.48
CA LYS A 59 -14.36 2.07 10.97
C LYS A 59 -15.13 3.19 11.64
N ALA A 60 -14.67 4.42 11.48
CA ALA A 60 -15.39 5.60 11.93
C ALA A 60 -16.66 5.83 11.10
N VAL A 61 -17.65 6.47 11.73
CA VAL A 61 -18.93 6.79 11.07
C VAL A 61 -18.84 8.09 10.27
N GLY A 62 -18.22 9.13 10.82
CA GLY A 62 -18.18 10.48 10.21
C GLY A 62 -16.80 11.04 9.90
N GLU A 63 -15.72 10.40 10.36
CA GLU A 63 -14.35 10.90 10.12
C GLU A 63 -13.88 10.48 8.73
N SER A 64 -13.45 11.45 7.90
CA SER A 64 -13.01 11.21 6.51
C SER A 64 -11.50 11.17 6.35
N ARG A 65 -10.74 11.70 7.32
CA ARG A 65 -9.27 11.70 7.30
C ARG A 65 -8.75 10.29 7.59
N ILE A 66 -7.91 9.77 6.71
CA ILE A 66 -7.39 8.41 6.82
C ILE A 66 -6.23 8.33 7.82
N CYS A 67 -5.36 9.34 7.84
CA CYS A 67 -4.12 9.29 8.60
C CYS A 67 -4.28 9.65 10.08
N ILE A 68 -5.36 10.34 10.48
CA ILE A 68 -5.53 10.88 11.85
C ILE A 68 -5.60 9.79 12.92
N PHE A 69 -6.02 8.57 12.56
CA PHE A 69 -6.05 7.43 13.46
C PHE A 69 -4.67 6.96 13.92
N CYS A 70 -3.62 7.35 13.18
CA CYS A 70 -2.24 6.90 13.38
C CYS A 70 -1.30 8.08 13.64
N HIS A 71 -1.38 9.14 12.84
CA HIS A 71 -0.42 10.26 12.86
C HIS A 71 -1.08 11.56 13.28
N THR A 72 -0.29 12.42 13.93
CA THR A 72 -0.67 13.80 14.22
C THR A 72 0.49 14.73 13.89
N PRO A 73 0.25 15.92 13.29
CA PRO A 73 1.33 16.88 13.03
C PRO A 73 1.98 17.43 14.30
N HIS A 74 1.25 17.51 15.42
CA HIS A 74 1.70 18.04 16.71
C HIS A 74 1.07 17.24 17.87
N GLY A 75 1.53 17.38 19.11
CA GLY A 75 0.84 16.80 20.28
C GLY A 75 0.77 15.26 20.33
N GLY A 76 1.58 14.58 19.51
CA GLY A 76 1.74 13.13 19.53
C GLY A 76 2.66 12.66 20.65
N ALA A 77 2.78 11.34 20.82
CA ALA A 77 3.87 10.78 21.61
C ALA A 77 5.22 11.21 21.01
N PRO A 78 6.28 11.45 21.82
CA PRO A 78 7.59 11.93 21.35
C PRO A 78 8.39 10.89 20.53
N VAL A 79 7.74 9.83 20.06
CA VAL A 79 8.29 8.82 19.17
C VAL A 79 8.01 9.27 17.75
N ALA A 80 9.05 9.44 16.93
CA ALA A 80 8.90 9.85 15.54
C ALA A 80 8.49 8.65 14.63
N PRO A 81 7.65 8.86 13.61
CA PRO A 81 6.80 10.05 13.40
C PRO A 81 5.72 10.16 14.48
N LEU A 82 5.32 11.39 14.81
CA LEU A 82 4.39 11.65 15.91
C LEU A 82 3.13 10.79 15.84
N TRP A 83 2.95 9.94 16.84
CA TRP A 83 1.87 8.96 16.93
C TRP A 83 0.65 9.55 17.64
N ASN A 84 -0.51 9.51 16.99
CA ASN A 84 -1.76 10.10 17.49
C ASN A 84 -2.54 9.16 18.40
N ARG A 85 -1.99 8.02 18.85
CA ARG A 85 -2.65 7.17 19.85
C ARG A 85 -1.95 7.16 21.20
N TYR A 86 -2.71 6.78 22.21
CA TYR A 86 -2.18 6.45 23.52
C TYR A 86 -1.55 5.07 23.46
N GLU A 87 -0.33 4.94 23.97
CA GLU A 87 0.32 3.63 24.05
C GLU A 87 -0.40 2.77 25.08
N SER A 88 -0.48 1.47 24.81
CA SER A 88 -1.10 0.52 25.72
C SER A 88 -0.44 0.59 27.09
N VAL A 89 -1.25 0.70 28.14
CA VAL A 89 -0.81 0.54 29.54
C VAL A 89 -1.01 -0.89 30.04
N THR A 90 -1.48 -1.78 29.16
CA THR A 90 -1.70 -3.19 29.47
C THR A 90 -0.38 -3.89 29.76
N VAL A 91 -0.36 -4.65 30.84
CA VAL A 91 0.70 -5.62 31.12
C VAL A 91 0.31 -6.92 30.42
N PHE A 92 1.14 -7.37 29.49
CA PHE A 92 0.84 -8.55 28.68
C PHE A 92 1.30 -9.83 29.38
N ASP A 93 0.50 -10.89 29.27
CA ASP A 93 0.94 -12.24 29.62
C ASP A 93 1.98 -12.71 28.61
N ILE A 94 3.18 -13.00 29.09
CA ILE A 94 4.31 -13.38 28.25
C ILE A 94 4.60 -14.86 28.41
N TYR A 95 4.47 -15.57 27.29
CA TYR A 95 4.82 -16.98 27.24
C TYR A 95 6.35 -17.14 27.32
N PRO A 96 6.85 -17.95 28.25
CA PRO A 96 8.28 -18.23 28.34
C PRO A 96 8.76 -18.97 27.09
N SER A 97 10.07 -18.89 26.83
CA SER A 97 10.70 -19.43 25.62
C SER A 97 10.50 -20.94 25.38
N GLY A 98 10.05 -21.68 26.39
CA GLY A 98 9.69 -23.10 26.26
C GLY A 98 10.81 -24.01 25.75
N GLY A 99 12.07 -23.52 25.75
CA GLY A 99 13.24 -24.21 25.19
C GLY A 99 13.43 -24.09 23.68
N SER A 100 12.50 -23.48 22.93
CA SER A 100 12.59 -23.33 21.47
C SER A 100 13.11 -21.95 21.01
N MET A 101 13.13 -20.97 21.90
CA MET A 101 13.71 -19.65 21.64
C MET A 101 15.00 -19.44 22.42
N GLN A 102 16.01 -18.87 21.75
CA GLN A 102 17.28 -18.43 22.37
C GLN A 102 17.19 -17.03 23.00
N SER A 103 15.99 -16.45 23.08
CA SER A 103 15.72 -15.17 23.73
C SER A 103 14.94 -15.37 25.03
N THR A 104 15.05 -14.39 25.93
CA THR A 104 14.17 -14.28 27.10
C THR A 104 13.15 -13.18 26.82
N PRO A 105 11.89 -13.52 26.51
CA PRO A 105 10.87 -12.52 26.21
C PRO A 105 10.62 -11.60 27.41
N THR A 106 10.47 -10.30 27.15
CA THR A 106 10.13 -9.28 28.14
C THR A 106 8.96 -8.45 27.65
N GLN A 107 8.43 -7.55 28.49
CA GLN A 107 7.30 -6.70 28.12
C GLN A 107 7.54 -5.99 26.77
N PRO A 108 6.53 -5.98 25.86
CA PRO A 108 6.64 -5.31 24.58
C PRO A 108 7.10 -3.87 24.75
N ASN A 109 8.11 -3.48 23.99
CA ASN A 109 8.69 -2.14 24.01
C ASN A 109 8.92 -1.64 22.58
N GLY A 110 9.29 -0.36 22.46
CA GLY A 110 9.58 0.28 21.18
C GLY A 110 8.42 0.18 20.19
N SER A 111 8.72 -0.21 18.95
CA SER A 111 7.76 -0.31 17.85
C SER A 111 6.59 -1.26 18.12
N THR A 112 6.80 -2.30 18.94
CA THR A 112 5.72 -3.24 19.28
C THR A 112 4.59 -2.55 20.05
N ARG A 113 4.92 -1.54 20.87
CA ARG A 113 3.92 -0.76 21.62
C ARG A 113 3.00 0.03 20.70
N ILE A 114 3.49 0.45 19.53
CA ILE A 114 2.69 1.14 18.51
C ILE A 114 1.64 0.19 17.95
N CYS A 115 2.01 -1.04 17.59
CA CYS A 115 1.07 -2.06 17.13
C CYS A 115 -0.01 -2.33 18.19
N LEU A 116 0.43 -2.45 19.45
CA LEU A 116 -0.46 -2.73 20.58
C LEU A 116 -1.35 -1.55 20.97
N SER A 117 -1.00 -0.31 20.61
CA SER A 117 -1.91 0.85 20.81
C SER A 117 -3.23 0.76 20.01
N CYS A 118 -3.30 -0.18 19.06
CA CYS A 118 -4.51 -0.54 18.33
C CYS A 118 -4.99 -1.97 18.67
N HIS A 119 -4.06 -2.89 18.90
CA HIS A 119 -4.34 -4.33 19.01
C HIS A 119 -4.33 -4.89 20.44
N ASP A 120 -4.20 -4.04 21.47
CA ASP A 120 -4.28 -4.49 22.86
C ASP A 120 -5.69 -4.88 23.32
N GLY A 121 -6.71 -4.65 22.47
CA GLY A 121 -8.11 -5.00 22.76
C GLY A 121 -8.82 -4.04 23.70
N THR A 122 -8.19 -2.94 24.11
CA THR A 122 -8.74 -1.97 25.08
C THR A 122 -9.01 -0.59 24.47
N SER A 123 -8.32 -0.25 23.38
CA SER A 123 -8.40 1.06 22.76
C SER A 123 -9.55 1.19 21.75
N ALA A 124 -10.49 2.11 21.98
CA ALA A 124 -11.52 2.45 20.99
C ALA A 124 -10.93 3.22 19.80
N LEU A 125 -11.50 3.07 18.60
CA LEU A 125 -10.97 3.68 17.37
C LEU A 125 -10.75 5.20 17.50
N GLY A 126 -11.74 5.91 18.06
CA GLY A 126 -11.71 7.37 18.23
C GLY A 126 -10.80 7.88 19.33
N THR A 127 -10.17 6.98 20.11
CA THR A 127 -9.25 7.36 21.20
C THR A 127 -7.88 7.76 20.63
N VAL A 128 -7.87 8.89 19.95
CA VAL A 128 -6.67 9.56 19.45
C VAL A 128 -6.39 10.81 20.28
N ARG A 129 -5.12 11.24 20.33
CA ARG A 129 -4.69 12.35 21.20
C ARG A 129 -5.31 13.67 20.75
N ASN A 130 -5.32 13.89 19.45
CA ASN A 130 -5.88 15.09 18.85
C ASN A 130 -6.94 14.65 17.84
N LEU A 131 -8.18 14.53 18.32
CA LEU A 131 -9.35 14.46 17.47
C LEU A 131 -9.98 15.85 17.48
N ASP A 132 -9.77 16.62 16.42
CA ASP A 132 -10.43 17.91 16.29
C ASP A 132 -11.92 17.67 16.00
N TYR A 133 -12.71 17.65 17.07
CA TYR A 133 -14.17 17.72 16.99
C TYR A 133 -14.59 19.20 16.97
N SER A 134 -14.30 19.89 15.87
CA SER A 134 -14.90 21.19 15.57
C SER A 134 -15.93 21.04 14.45
N ILE A 135 -17.06 20.42 14.85
CA ILE A 135 -18.47 20.72 14.54
C ILE A 135 -18.90 20.80 13.06
N PRO A 136 -20.08 20.22 12.72
CA PRO A 136 -21.08 19.59 13.61
C PRO A 136 -21.06 18.06 13.62
#